data_AF-A0AAU1EM57-F1
#
_entry.id   AF-A0AAU1EM57-F1
#
_cell.length_a   1.000
_cell.length_b   1.000
_cell.length_c   1.000
_cell.angle_alpha   90.00
_cell.angle_beta   90.00
_cell.angle_gamma   90.00
#
_symmetry.space_group_name_H-M   'P 1'
#
loop_
_entity.id
_entity.type
_entity.pdbx_description
1 polymer ?
#
loop_
_entity_poly.entity_id
_entity_poly.type
_entity_poly.pdbx_seq_one_letter_code
_entity_poly.pdbx_strand_id
1 'polypeptide(L)'
;MAHGNGAPGRAQLYIDGRLVGEADMPLTTPIAFNPGGMACGANPGSAVTPDYQAPFRFTGTLHSVTVDLSGELIVDAESEMRMHMARQ
;
A
#
# COMPACT_ATOMS: atom_id res chain seq x y z
N MET A 1 -8.47 -8.34 -23.95
CA MET A 1 -7.30 -7.45 -23.80
C MET A 1 -6.26 -7.88 -24.84
N ALA A 2 -5.89 -7.03 -25.78
CA ALA A 2 -5.26 -7.45 -27.05
C ALA A 2 -3.83 -8.05 -26.93
N HIS A 3 -3.14 -7.86 -25.80
CA HIS A 3 -1.76 -8.34 -25.58
C HIS A 3 -1.47 -8.90 -24.18
N GLY A 4 -2.51 -9.16 -23.36
CA GLY A 4 -2.29 -9.61 -21.97
C GLY A 4 -1.68 -8.55 -21.05
N ASN A 5 -1.86 -7.26 -21.37
CA ASN A 5 -1.46 -6.11 -20.57
C ASN A 5 -2.61 -5.60 -19.69
N GLY A 6 -2.31 -5.08 -18.51
CA GLY A 6 -3.28 -4.38 -17.66
C GLY A 6 -3.50 -2.95 -18.09
N ALA A 7 -4.51 -2.32 -17.48
CA ALA A 7 -4.86 -0.93 -17.72
C ALA A 7 -3.77 0.03 -17.19
N PRO A 8 -3.61 1.23 -17.75
CA PRO A 8 -2.78 2.26 -17.14
C PRO A 8 -3.34 2.66 -15.77
N GLY A 9 -2.47 3.13 -14.88
CA GLY A 9 -2.82 3.61 -13.55
C GLY A 9 -1.91 4.75 -13.11
N ARG A 10 -2.30 5.42 -12.03
CA ARG A 10 -1.49 6.44 -11.35
C ARG A 10 -1.24 6.00 -9.92
N ALA A 11 0.01 5.97 -9.51
CA ALA A 11 0.42 5.68 -8.13
C ALA A 11 0.72 6.99 -7.41
N GLN A 12 0.22 7.14 -6.18
CA GLN A 12 0.46 8.31 -5.34
C GLN A 12 0.79 7.85 -3.92
N LEU A 13 1.80 8.48 -3.31
CA LEU A 13 2.21 8.25 -1.93
C LEU A 13 1.91 9.48 -1.10
N TYR A 14 1.16 9.26 -0.01
CA TYR A 14 0.81 10.28 0.96
C TYR A 14 1.44 9.95 2.31
N ILE A 15 2.00 10.96 2.99
CA ILE A 15 2.44 10.89 4.38
C ILE A 15 1.71 11.99 5.13
N ASP A 16 0.99 11.63 6.19
CA ASP A 16 0.14 12.56 6.95
C ASP A 16 -0.82 13.35 6.05
N GLY A 17 -1.41 12.67 5.06
CA GLY A 17 -2.33 13.26 4.07
C GLY A 17 -1.66 14.15 3.01
N ARG A 18 -0.35 14.37 3.06
CA ARG A 18 0.38 15.19 2.10
C ARG A 18 0.98 14.35 0.99
N LEU A 19 0.75 14.72 -0.27
CA LEU A 19 1.38 14.09 -1.43
C LEU A 19 2.90 14.30 -1.37
N VAL A 20 3.65 13.20 -1.37
CA VAL A 20 5.13 13.22 -1.32
C VAL A 20 5.79 12.53 -2.52
N GLY A 21 5.02 11.83 -3.34
CA GLY A 21 5.51 11.22 -4.57
C GLY A 21 4.37 10.69 -5.43
N GLU A 22 4.59 10.71 -6.74
CA GLU A 22 3.66 10.17 -7.72
C GLU A 22 4.40 9.60 -8.92
N ALA A 23 3.74 8.65 -9.60
CA ALA A 23 4.24 8.07 -10.83
C ALA A 23 3.08 7.61 -11.71
N ASP A 24 3.25 7.77 -13.02
CA ASP A 24 2.39 7.13 -14.02
C ASP A 24 2.83 5.69 -14.24
N MET A 25 1.88 4.76 -14.19
CA MET A 25 2.05 3.36 -14.50
C MET A 25 1.37 3.07 -15.83
N PRO A 26 2.10 3.08 -16.96
CA PRO A 26 1.49 2.96 -18.29
C PRO A 26 0.77 1.61 -18.49
N LEU A 27 1.19 0.59 -17.75
CA LEU A 27 0.63 -0.76 -17.78
C LEU A 27 0.64 -1.32 -16.36
N THR A 28 -0.50 -1.81 -15.88
CA THR A 28 -0.61 -2.60 -14.64
C THR A 28 -0.52 -4.10 -14.94
N THR A 29 -0.34 -4.91 -13.90
CA THR A 29 -0.37 -6.38 -14.01
C THR A 29 -1.82 -6.88 -14.07
N PRO A 30 -2.29 -7.51 -15.17
CA PRO A 30 -3.72 -7.70 -15.41
C PRO A 30 -4.38 -8.87 -14.68
N ILE A 31 -3.68 -9.96 -14.30
CA ILE A 31 -4.38 -11.21 -13.96
C ILE A 31 -3.97 -11.96 -12.68
N ALA A 32 -2.74 -11.88 -12.13
CA ALA A 32 -2.51 -12.48 -10.80
C ALA A 32 -1.15 -12.10 -10.19
N PHE A 33 -1.18 -11.38 -9.08
CA PHE A 33 -0.24 -11.71 -8.01
C PHE A 33 -0.85 -12.91 -7.29
N ASN A 34 -0.11 -14.00 -7.09
CA ASN A 34 -0.47 -14.91 -6.00
C ASN A 34 -0.36 -14.06 -4.73
N PRO A 35 -1.46 -13.75 -4.02
CA PRO A 35 -1.38 -12.85 -2.87
C PRO A 35 -0.52 -13.44 -1.74
N GLY A 36 -0.16 -14.73 -1.83
CA GLY A 36 0.37 -15.47 -0.69
C GLY A 36 -0.63 -15.46 0.46
N GLY A 37 -0.17 -15.81 1.66
CA GLY A 37 -0.92 -15.46 2.86
C GLY A 37 -0.83 -13.95 3.07
N MET A 38 -1.96 -13.27 3.27
CA MET A 38 -1.96 -11.86 3.67
C MET A 38 -1.22 -11.72 5.00
N ALA A 39 -0.16 -10.92 5.02
CA ALA A 39 0.64 -10.66 6.20
C ALA A 39 0.81 -9.15 6.39
N CYS A 40 0.76 -8.70 7.64
CA CYS A 40 1.10 -7.33 8.02
C CYS A 40 2.45 -7.35 8.73
N GLY A 41 3.36 -6.47 8.32
CA GLY A 41 4.66 -6.28 8.99
C GLY A 41 5.69 -7.39 8.78
N ALA A 42 5.48 -8.29 7.81
CA ALA A 42 6.47 -9.28 7.37
C ALA A 42 6.12 -9.76 5.96
N ASN A 43 7.10 -10.24 5.20
CA ASN A 43 6.85 -11.11 4.06
C ASN A 43 7.56 -12.46 4.29
N PRO A 44 6.80 -13.51 4.67
CA PRO A 44 7.34 -14.82 5.03
C PRO A 44 7.73 -15.69 3.82
N GLY A 45 7.42 -15.25 2.60
CA GLY A 45 7.79 -15.95 1.38
C GLY A 45 9.28 -15.81 1.05
N SER A 46 9.70 -16.35 -0.09
CA SER A 46 11.05 -16.18 -0.60
C SER A 46 11.40 -14.71 -0.78
N ALA A 47 12.68 -14.39 -0.63
CA ALA A 47 13.20 -13.08 -0.94
C ALA A 47 12.88 -12.69 -2.39
N VAL A 48 12.40 -11.46 -2.59
CA VAL A 48 12.05 -10.92 -3.92
C VAL A 48 13.32 -10.51 -4.69
N THR A 49 14.38 -10.15 -3.96
CA THR A 49 15.70 -9.74 -4.46
C THR A 49 16.78 -10.14 -3.44
N PRO A 50 18.05 -10.34 -3.84
CA PRO A 50 19.15 -10.58 -2.89
C PRO A 50 19.32 -9.52 -1.80
N ASP A 51 18.94 -8.26 -2.08
CA ASP A 51 19.00 -7.14 -1.13
C ASP A 51 17.94 -7.22 -0.02
N TYR A 52 17.06 -8.22 -0.08
CA TYR A 52 15.93 -8.39 0.80
C TYR A 52 16.02 -9.76 1.49
N GLN A 53 16.08 -9.79 2.82
CA GLN A 53 16.09 -11.04 3.58
C GLN A 53 14.72 -11.33 4.18
N ALA A 54 14.10 -12.43 3.74
CA ALA A 54 12.88 -12.93 4.36
C ALA A 54 13.15 -13.39 5.82
N PRO A 55 12.20 -13.18 6.76
CA PRO A 55 10.84 -12.69 6.54
C PRO A 55 10.68 -11.15 6.60
N PHE A 56 11.78 -10.40 6.65
CA PHE A 56 11.85 -8.92 6.73
C PHE A 56 10.80 -8.32 7.68
N ARG A 57 10.95 -8.59 8.97
CA ARG A 57 10.00 -8.11 9.98
C ARG A 57 10.10 -6.60 10.12
N PHE A 58 8.96 -5.93 10.02
CA PHE A 58 8.80 -4.55 10.44
C PHE A 58 9.07 -4.45 11.96
N THR A 59 9.86 -3.47 12.37
CA THR A 59 10.33 -3.33 13.76
C THR A 59 9.57 -2.27 14.55
N GLY A 60 8.65 -1.55 13.91
CA GLY A 60 7.75 -0.60 14.57
C GLY A 60 6.43 -1.23 14.99
N THR A 61 5.51 -0.38 15.45
CA THR A 61 4.13 -0.78 15.78
C THR A 61 3.21 -0.44 14.62
N LEU A 62 2.42 -1.41 14.17
CA LEU A 62 1.32 -1.18 13.23
C LEU A 62 0.03 -1.04 14.04
N HIS A 63 -0.63 0.12 13.95
CA HIS A 63 -1.92 0.34 14.60
C HIS A 63 -3.09 -0.10 13.71
N SER A 64 -2.99 0.18 12.40
CA SER A 64 -3.98 -0.20 11.40
C SER A 64 -3.32 -0.36 10.04
N VAL A 65 -3.79 -1.33 9.25
CA VAL A 65 -3.42 -1.52 7.84
C VAL A 65 -4.72 -1.80 7.09
N THR A 66 -5.09 -0.90 6.20
CA THR A 66 -6.35 -0.96 5.45
C THR A 66 -6.07 -1.08 3.97
N VAL A 67 -6.72 -2.03 3.31
CA VAL A 67 -6.83 -2.07 1.85
C VAL A 67 -8.23 -1.59 1.48
N ASP A 68 -8.32 -0.40 0.90
CA ASP A 68 -9.59 0.18 0.44
C ASP A 68 -9.78 -0.03 -1.07
N LEU A 69 -10.95 -0.52 -1.45
CA LEU A 69 -11.36 -0.77 -2.83
C LEU A 69 -12.56 0.10 -3.25
N SER A 70 -12.96 1.06 -2.41
CA SER A 70 -14.10 1.95 -2.62
C SER A 70 -13.92 2.89 -3.83
N GLY A 71 -12.67 3.21 -4.18
CA GLY A 71 -12.33 4.09 -5.29
C GLY A 71 -12.32 5.59 -4.94
N GLU A 72 -12.66 5.98 -3.71
CA GLU A 72 -12.40 7.34 -3.21
C GLU A 72 -10.97 7.41 -2.66
N LEU A 73 -10.19 8.41 -3.07
CA LEU A 73 -8.85 8.61 -2.53
C LEU A 73 -8.95 8.92 -1.03
N ILE A 74 -8.34 8.06 -0.22
CA ILE A 74 -8.12 8.10 1.24
C ILE A 74 -8.66 9.36 1.94
N VAL A 75 -9.75 9.19 2.71
CA VAL A 75 -10.16 10.12 3.77
C VAL A 75 -9.94 9.43 5.11
N ASP A 76 -9.03 9.95 5.95
CA ASP A 76 -8.70 9.38 7.26
C ASP A 76 -9.39 10.15 8.40
N ALA A 77 -10.68 9.88 8.57
CA ALA A 77 -11.51 10.51 9.61
C ALA A 77 -11.05 10.18 11.05
N GLU A 78 -10.34 9.06 11.26
CA GLU A 78 -9.91 8.64 12.59
C GLU A 78 -8.64 9.38 13.05
N SER A 79 -7.69 9.64 12.15
CA SER A 79 -6.58 10.55 12.43
C SER A 79 -7.04 11.99 12.63
N GLU A 80 -8.04 12.46 11.88
CA GLU A 80 -8.69 13.75 12.12
C GLU A 80 -9.26 13.81 13.53
N MET A 81 -10.00 12.77 13.94
CA MET A 81 -10.59 12.69 15.27
C MET A 81 -9.53 12.66 16.38
N ARG A 82 -8.46 11.88 16.22
CA ARG A 82 -7.31 11.86 17.16
C ARG A 82 -6.63 13.23 17.26
N MET A 83 -6.45 13.96 16.16
CA MET A 83 -5.88 15.32 16.15
C MET A 83 -6.79 16.34 16.84
N HIS A 84 -8.11 16.23 16.68
CA HIS A 84 -9.07 17.10 17.35
C HIS A 84 -9.13 16.87 18.86
N MET A 85 -9.04 15.61 19.31
CA MET A 85 -9.02 15.25 20.72
C MET A 85 -7.70 15.63 21.41
N ALA A 86 -6.59 15.70 20.67
CA ALA A 86 -5.28 16.14 21.19
C ALA A 86 -5.13 17.67 21.31
N ARG A 87 -6.08 18.47 20.79
CA ARG A 87 -6.10 19.96 20.85
C ARG A 87 -7.01 20.52 21.94
N GLN A 88 -7.66 19.66 22.73
CA GLN A 88 -8.40 19.99 23.96
C GLN A 88 -7.55 19.63 25.16
#